data_AF-A0A2Z5WVQ3-F1
#
_entry.id   AF-A0A2Z5WVQ3-F1
#
_cell.length_a   1.000
_cell.length_b   1.000
_cell.length_c   1.000
_cell.angle_alpha   90.00
_cell.angle_beta   90.00
_cell.angle_gamma   90.00
#
_symmetry.space_group_name_H-M   'P 1'
#
loop_
_entity.id
_entity.type
_entity.pdbx_description
1 polymer ?
#
loop_
_entity_poly.entity_id
_entity_poly.type
_entity_poly.pdbx_seq_one_letter_code
_entity_poly.pdbx_strand_id
1 'polypeptide(L)'
;MVAKPVVHHILLGITISAIAPIMLTNSEVIAEEDISIPQQLVEPSLWWKSQRLEEGWVEKITIDPATKQAIVKINTTRWATSDYLTRFSFLFKLGTEAQKQNFNVLLHNRRDQKLAEYSTQEERWRIDPTSLGAEPFRINAPTIFQQQF
;
A
#
# COMPACT_ATOMS: atom_id res chain seq x y z
N MET A 1 42.64 6.99 64.66
CA MET A 1 43.79 6.07 64.79
C MET A 1 44.49 6.02 63.45
N VAL A 2 45.72 6.54 63.39
CA VAL A 2 46.52 6.72 62.16
C VAL A 2 47.61 5.65 62.17
N ALA A 3 47.62 4.77 61.18
CA ALA A 3 48.69 3.79 60.99
C ALA A 3 49.63 4.29 59.87
N LYS A 4 50.90 4.48 60.23
CA LYS A 4 52.03 4.78 59.35
C LYS A 4 52.71 3.49 58.87
N PRO A 5 53.48 3.54 57.77
CA PRO A 5 53.64 2.46 56.81
C PRO A 5 54.90 1.63 57.05
N VAL A 6 54.95 0.43 56.46
CA VAL A 6 56.20 -0.30 56.24
C VAL A 6 56.27 -0.68 54.76
N VAL A 7 57.27 -0.11 54.10
CA VAL A 7 57.67 -0.42 52.73
C VAL A 7 58.68 -1.58 52.81
N HIS A 8 58.55 -2.59 51.96
CA HIS A 8 59.66 -3.49 51.63
C HIS A 8 59.75 -3.64 50.11
N HIS A 9 60.97 -3.41 49.65
CA HIS A 9 61.39 -3.34 48.27
C HIS A 9 61.84 -4.73 47.86
N ILE A 10 61.26 -5.33 46.82
CA ILE A 10 61.91 -6.43 46.11
C ILE A 10 61.73 -6.21 44.61
N LEU A 11 62.89 -6.14 43.97
CA LEU A 11 63.15 -5.83 42.59
C LEU A 11 63.10 -7.13 41.76
N LEU A 12 62.64 -6.97 40.51
CA LEU A 12 63.10 -7.65 39.31
C LEU A 12 62.77 -9.14 39.08
N GLY A 13 61.92 -9.35 38.08
CA GLY A 13 61.79 -10.60 37.32
C GLY A 13 61.00 -10.32 36.05
N ILE A 14 61.66 -9.78 35.02
CA ILE A 14 61.05 -9.57 33.70
C ILE A 14 60.95 -10.95 33.03
N THR A 15 59.75 -11.53 33.01
CA THR A 15 59.47 -12.70 32.18
C THR A 15 58.88 -12.24 30.86
N ILE A 16 59.60 -12.55 29.77
CA ILE A 16 59.14 -12.34 28.41
C ILE A 16 58.02 -13.35 28.17
N SER A 17 56.77 -12.88 28.23
CA SER A 17 55.60 -13.69 27.89
C SER A 17 55.52 -13.78 26.36
N ALA A 18 55.53 -14.99 25.82
CA ALA A 18 55.28 -15.22 24.40
C ALA A 18 53.87 -14.71 24.04
N ILE A 19 53.78 -13.75 23.12
CA ILE A 19 52.51 -13.26 22.60
C ILE A 19 52.04 -14.27 21.54
N ALA A 20 51.06 -15.10 21.88
CA ALA A 20 50.33 -15.87 20.86
C ALA A 20 49.38 -14.91 20.11
N PRO A 21 49.27 -14.97 18.77
CA PRO A 21 48.29 -14.16 18.06
C PRO A 21 46.88 -14.63 18.44
N ILE A 22 46.07 -13.70 18.95
CA ILE A 22 44.64 -13.91 19.16
C ILE A 22 44.00 -14.03 17.78
N MET A 23 43.51 -15.22 17.43
CA MET A 23 42.67 -15.41 16.25
C MET A 23 41.30 -14.82 16.55
N LEU A 24 41.01 -13.65 15.98
CA LEU A 24 39.66 -13.08 15.97
C LEU A 24 38.80 -13.94 15.02
N THR A 25 37.98 -14.82 15.57
CA THR A 25 36.95 -15.48 14.77
C THR A 25 35.80 -14.51 14.62
N ASN A 26 35.73 -13.81 13.49
CA ASN A 26 34.50 -13.13 13.10
C ASN A 26 33.47 -14.22 12.78
N SER A 27 32.64 -14.59 13.76
CA SER A 27 31.42 -15.34 13.50
C SER A 27 30.43 -14.38 12.83
N GLU A 28 30.50 -14.32 11.51
CA GLU A 28 29.48 -13.68 10.70
C GLU A 28 28.19 -14.51 10.87
N VAL A 29 27.26 -14.01 11.68
CA VAL A 29 25.92 -14.59 11.80
C VAL A 29 25.19 -14.24 10.51
N ILE A 30 25.28 -15.13 9.53
CA ILE A 30 24.44 -15.08 8.34
C ILE A 30 23.05 -15.51 8.81
N ALA A 31 22.16 -14.54 9.00
CA ALA A 31 20.74 -14.84 9.17
C ALA A 31 20.24 -15.40 7.83
N GLU A 32 20.03 -16.72 7.78
CA GLU A 32 19.33 -17.36 6.67
C GLU A 32 17.89 -16.84 6.65
N GLU A 33 17.56 -15.97 5.70
CA GLU A 33 16.17 -15.67 5.38
C GLU A 33 15.57 -16.93 4.73
N ASP A 34 14.67 -17.61 5.45
CA ASP A 34 13.88 -18.71 4.91
C ASP A 34 12.85 -18.14 3.92
N ILE A 35 13.22 -18.08 2.64
CA ILE A 35 12.35 -17.60 1.56
C ILE A 35 11.42 -18.75 1.14
N SER A 36 10.28 -18.86 1.83
CA SER A 36 9.24 -19.83 1.49
C SER A 36 8.42 -19.36 0.27
N ILE A 37 8.63 -19.99 -0.89
CA ILE A 37 7.77 -19.81 -2.07
C ILE A 37 6.51 -20.67 -1.89
N PRO A 38 5.29 -20.09 -1.94
CA PRO A 38 4.07 -20.87 -1.82
C PRO A 38 3.93 -21.84 -3.00
N GLN A 39 3.87 -23.14 -2.70
CA GLN A 39 3.75 -24.21 -3.71
C GLN A 39 2.31 -24.34 -4.27
N GLN A 40 1.33 -23.72 -3.61
CA GLN A 40 -0.04 -23.65 -4.08
C GLN A 40 -0.30 -22.31 -4.76
N LEU A 41 -1.17 -22.30 -5.78
CA LEU A 41 -1.57 -21.09 -6.49
C LEU A 41 -2.26 -20.13 -5.50
N VAL A 42 -1.54 -19.08 -5.08
CA VAL A 42 -2.08 -18.04 -4.21
C VAL A 42 -2.91 -17.09 -5.07
N GLU A 43 -4.16 -16.88 -4.68
CA GLU A 43 -4.99 -15.88 -5.35
C GLU A 43 -4.37 -14.49 -5.15
N PRO A 44 -4.12 -13.73 -6.23
CA PRO A 44 -3.47 -12.43 -6.09
C PRO A 44 -4.42 -11.46 -5.38
N SER A 45 -3.83 -10.60 -4.54
CA SER A 45 -4.58 -9.62 -3.76
C SER A 45 -5.42 -8.69 -4.64
N LEU A 46 -6.51 -8.17 -4.08
CA LEU A 46 -7.30 -7.11 -4.71
C LEU A 46 -6.46 -5.95 -5.23
N TRP A 47 -5.38 -5.60 -4.52
CA TRP A 47 -4.42 -4.59 -4.91
C TRP A 47 -3.75 -4.90 -6.25
N TRP A 48 -3.29 -6.15 -6.45
CA TRP A 48 -2.64 -6.57 -7.70
C TRP A 48 -3.61 -6.59 -8.88
N LYS A 49 -4.82 -7.10 -8.66
CA LYS A 49 -5.83 -7.22 -9.72
C LYS A 49 -6.34 -5.85 -10.17
N SER A 50 -6.60 -4.95 -9.23
CA SER A 50 -7.09 -3.58 -9.51
C SER A 50 -6.07 -2.71 -10.26
N GLN A 51 -4.76 -2.85 -9.99
CA GLN A 51 -3.74 -2.14 -10.77
C GLN A 51 -3.74 -2.52 -12.25
N ARG A 52 -4.11 -3.76 -12.59
CA ARG A 52 -4.18 -4.24 -13.98
C ARG A 52 -5.49 -3.89 -14.68
N LEU A 53 -6.51 -3.41 -13.96
CA LEU A 53 -7.82 -3.14 -14.56
C LEU A 53 -7.75 -2.00 -15.56
N GLU A 54 -7.07 -0.89 -15.20
CA GLU A 54 -6.72 0.23 -16.07
C GLU A 54 -5.49 0.99 -15.52
N GLU A 55 -4.34 0.87 -16.18
CA GLU A 55 -3.08 1.47 -15.73
C GLU A 55 -3.22 2.98 -15.47
N GLY A 56 -2.78 3.42 -14.28
CA GLY A 56 -2.76 4.83 -13.87
C GLY A 56 -4.09 5.39 -13.34
N TRP A 57 -5.16 4.59 -13.27
CA TRP A 57 -6.43 5.01 -12.66
C TRP A 57 -6.44 4.94 -11.15
N VAL A 58 -5.68 4.02 -10.57
CA VAL A 58 -5.60 3.83 -9.12
C VAL A 58 -4.30 4.43 -8.60
N GLU A 59 -4.42 5.35 -7.65
CA GLU A 59 -3.27 5.99 -6.98
C GLU A 59 -2.83 5.20 -5.75
N LYS A 60 -3.79 4.69 -4.99
CA LYS A 60 -3.53 3.96 -3.75
C LYS A 60 -4.68 3.02 -3.43
N ILE A 61 -4.35 1.87 -2.85
CA ILE A 61 -5.34 0.99 -2.22
C ILE A 61 -4.87 0.69 -0.81
N THR A 62 -5.80 0.81 0.13
CA THR A 62 -5.61 0.44 1.53
C THR A 62 -6.63 -0.64 1.86
N ILE A 63 -6.19 -1.74 2.45
CA ILE A 63 -7.08 -2.86 2.79
C ILE A 63 -7.16 -2.94 4.31
N ASP A 64 -8.38 -2.92 4.83
CA ASP A 64 -8.67 -3.34 6.20
C ASP A 64 -9.12 -4.81 6.17
N PRO A 65 -8.26 -5.74 6.64
CA PRO A 65 -8.58 -7.17 6.63
C PRO A 65 -9.63 -7.55 7.69
N ALA A 66 -9.79 -6.77 8.77
CA ALA A 66 -10.72 -7.08 9.85
C ALA A 66 -12.16 -6.81 9.42
N THR A 67 -12.39 -5.70 8.73
CA THR A 67 -13.71 -5.32 8.21
C THR A 67 -13.96 -5.78 6.77
N LYS A 68 -12.96 -6.41 6.15
CA LYS A 68 -12.98 -6.79 4.72
C LYS A 68 -13.37 -5.60 3.84
N GLN A 69 -12.72 -4.45 4.06
CA GLN A 69 -12.96 -3.23 3.29
C GLN A 69 -11.70 -2.79 2.56
N ALA A 70 -11.83 -2.49 1.27
CA ALA A 70 -10.79 -1.89 0.46
C ALA A 70 -11.12 -0.42 0.19
N ILE A 71 -10.23 0.49 0.57
CA ILE A 71 -10.31 1.91 0.24
C ILE A 71 -9.41 2.16 -0.97
N VAL A 72 -10.03 2.51 -2.10
CA VAL A 72 -9.38 2.73 -3.40
C VAL A 72 -9.38 4.23 -3.69
N LYS A 73 -8.20 4.84 -3.74
CA LYS A 73 -8.01 6.23 -4.20
C LYS A 73 -7.69 6.25 -5.68
N ILE A 74 -8.46 7.00 -6.44
CA ILE A 74 -8.32 7.11 -7.90
C ILE A 74 -7.61 8.39 -8.35
N ASN A 75 -7.04 8.32 -9.55
CA ASN A 75 -6.52 9.47 -10.25
C ASN A 75 -7.68 10.37 -10.70
N THR A 76 -7.82 11.49 -10.00
CA THR A 76 -8.95 12.41 -10.20
C THR A 76 -8.95 13.02 -11.60
N THR A 77 -7.77 13.30 -12.17
CA THR A 77 -7.66 13.84 -13.54
C THR A 77 -8.18 12.82 -14.55
N ARG A 78 -7.68 11.57 -14.50
CA ARG A 78 -8.14 10.53 -15.41
C ARG A 78 -9.63 10.29 -15.27
N TRP A 79 -10.09 10.09 -14.03
CA TRP A 79 -11.52 9.92 -13.75
C TRP A 79 -12.36 11.02 -14.37
N ALA A 80 -12.00 12.30 -14.16
CA ALA A 80 -12.75 13.44 -14.68
C ALA A 80 -12.74 13.52 -16.22
N THR A 81 -11.65 13.11 -16.88
CA THR A 81 -11.55 13.11 -18.35
C THR A 81 -12.23 11.92 -19.03
N SER A 82 -12.51 10.85 -18.30
CA SER A 82 -13.11 9.64 -18.85
C SER A 82 -14.60 9.77 -19.09
N ASP A 83 -15.09 9.11 -20.14
CA ASP A 83 -16.52 9.01 -20.38
C ASP A 83 -17.21 8.06 -19.39
N TYR A 84 -18.54 8.05 -19.45
CA TYR A 84 -19.38 7.20 -18.61
C TYR A 84 -19.05 5.70 -18.78
N LEU A 85 -18.88 5.23 -20.03
CA LEU A 85 -18.67 3.81 -20.31
C LEU A 85 -17.36 3.31 -19.71
N THR A 86 -16.30 4.13 -19.78
CA THR A 86 -15.00 3.83 -19.20
C THR A 86 -15.09 3.76 -17.67
N ARG A 87 -15.72 4.75 -17.02
CA ARG A 87 -15.95 4.73 -15.56
C ARG A 87 -16.77 3.51 -15.14
N PHE A 88 -17.81 3.18 -15.89
CA PHE A 88 -18.63 1.99 -15.65
C PHE A 88 -17.83 0.69 -15.78
N SER A 89 -17.04 0.54 -16.85
CA SER A 89 -16.19 -0.63 -17.08
C SER A 89 -15.20 -0.83 -15.93
N PHE A 90 -14.57 0.24 -15.47
CA PHE A 90 -13.70 0.21 -14.28
C PHE A 90 -14.44 -0.28 -13.03
N LEU A 91 -15.58 0.35 -12.70
CA LEU A 91 -16.39 -0.03 -11.54
C LEU A 91 -16.88 -1.49 -11.62
N PHE A 92 -17.33 -1.92 -12.80
CA PHE A 92 -17.81 -3.28 -13.01
C PHE A 92 -16.70 -4.32 -12.76
N LYS A 93 -15.52 -4.12 -13.34
CA LYS A 93 -14.38 -5.01 -13.14
C LYS A 93 -13.92 -5.01 -11.68
N LEU A 94 -13.84 -3.83 -11.05
CA LEU A 94 -13.42 -3.69 -9.65
C LEU A 94 -14.41 -4.39 -8.70
N GLY A 95 -15.71 -4.18 -8.90
CA GLY A 95 -16.76 -4.84 -8.12
C GLY A 95 -16.74 -6.37 -8.29
N THR A 96 -16.52 -6.84 -9.52
CA THR A 96 -16.37 -8.28 -9.81
C THR A 96 -15.22 -8.90 -9.02
N GLU A 97 -14.06 -8.24 -8.96
CA GLU A 97 -12.92 -8.75 -8.19
C GLU A 97 -13.14 -8.65 -6.69
N ALA A 98 -13.81 -7.60 -6.23
CA ALA A 98 -14.20 -7.41 -4.84
C ALA A 98 -15.17 -8.51 -4.36
N GLN A 99 -16.14 -8.89 -5.20
CA GLN A 99 -17.09 -9.97 -4.93
C GLN A 99 -16.38 -11.31 -4.76
N LYS A 100 -15.49 -11.68 -5.70
CA LYS A 100 -14.73 -12.95 -5.65
C LYS A 100 -13.96 -13.12 -4.35
N GLN A 101 -13.43 -12.02 -3.81
CA GLN A 101 -12.59 -12.03 -2.60
C GLN A 101 -13.36 -11.63 -1.33
N ASN A 102 -14.67 -11.39 -1.44
CA ASN A 102 -15.55 -10.93 -0.36
C ASN A 102 -15.04 -9.68 0.38
N PHE A 103 -14.74 -8.62 -0.37
CA PHE A 103 -14.43 -7.29 0.18
C PHE A 103 -15.43 -6.23 -0.26
N ASN A 104 -15.86 -5.40 0.68
CA ASN A 104 -16.51 -4.14 0.35
C ASN A 104 -15.47 -3.16 -0.23
N VAL A 105 -15.91 -2.22 -1.08
CA VAL A 105 -15.01 -1.23 -1.68
C VAL A 105 -15.52 0.18 -1.44
N LEU A 106 -14.66 1.07 -0.97
CA LEU A 106 -14.88 2.51 -0.96
C LEU A 106 -13.99 3.17 -2.01
N LEU A 107 -14.60 3.83 -2.99
CA LEU A 107 -13.90 4.54 -4.05
C LEU A 107 -13.86 6.04 -3.73
N HIS A 108 -12.66 6.57 -3.53
CA HIS A 108 -12.44 7.98 -3.17
C HIS A 108 -11.61 8.71 -4.23
N ASN A 109 -11.82 10.01 -4.36
CA ASN A 109 -10.88 10.87 -5.09
C ASN A 109 -9.70 11.30 -4.20
N ARG A 110 -8.78 12.10 -4.75
CA ARG A 110 -7.58 12.56 -4.02
C ARG A 110 -7.90 13.48 -2.83
N ARG A 111 -9.08 14.12 -2.82
CA ARG A 111 -9.58 14.95 -1.72
C ARG A 111 -10.38 14.14 -0.67
N ASP A 112 -10.30 12.81 -0.73
CA ASP A 112 -11.03 11.89 0.15
C ASP A 112 -12.56 12.02 0.05
N GLN A 113 -13.08 12.55 -1.06
CA GLN A 113 -14.51 12.54 -1.33
C GLN A 113 -14.92 11.17 -1.84
N LYS A 114 -15.95 10.57 -1.22
CA LYS A 114 -16.52 9.30 -1.64
C LYS A 114 -17.24 9.46 -2.97
N LEU A 115 -16.83 8.68 -3.96
CA LEU A 115 -17.43 8.64 -5.29
C LEU A 115 -18.45 7.50 -5.39
N ALA A 116 -18.04 6.31 -4.94
CA ALA A 116 -18.83 5.10 -5.00
C ALA A 116 -18.49 4.14 -3.86
N GLU A 117 -19.40 3.23 -3.58
CA GLU A 117 -19.27 2.17 -2.58
C GLU A 117 -19.83 0.86 -3.13
N TYR A 118 -19.05 -0.21 -3.09
CA TYR A 118 -19.50 -1.55 -3.44
C TYR A 118 -19.79 -2.35 -2.17
N SER A 119 -20.98 -2.94 -2.10
CA SER A 119 -21.36 -3.88 -1.06
C SER A 119 -21.34 -5.30 -1.62
N THR A 120 -20.59 -6.21 -0.98
CA THR A 120 -20.63 -7.64 -1.33
C THR A 120 -21.92 -8.30 -0.89
N GLN A 121 -22.55 -7.81 0.17
CA GLN A 121 -23.83 -8.32 0.67
C GLN A 121 -24.98 -8.01 -0.29
N GLU A 122 -25.00 -6.80 -0.85
CA GLU A 122 -26.05 -6.38 -1.80
C GLU A 122 -25.64 -6.58 -3.27
N GLU A 123 -24.42 -7.05 -3.51
CA GLU A 123 -23.80 -7.27 -4.83
C GLU A 123 -23.91 -6.07 -5.79
N ARG A 124 -23.90 -4.85 -5.25
CA ARG A 124 -24.15 -3.64 -6.03
C ARG A 124 -23.27 -2.47 -5.63
N TRP A 125 -23.04 -1.60 -6.62
CA TRP A 125 -22.50 -0.27 -6.38
C TRP A 125 -23.61 0.69 -5.93
N ARG A 126 -23.32 1.43 -4.88
CA ARG A 126 -23.97 2.68 -4.49
C ARG A 126 -23.09 3.82 -4.99
N ILE A 127 -23.61 4.61 -5.91
CA ILE A 127 -22.83 5.67 -6.55
C ILE A 127 -23.54 6.99 -6.31
N ASP A 128 -22.78 8.02 -5.93
CA ASP A 128 -23.31 9.38 -5.93
C ASP A 128 -23.46 9.84 -7.39
N PRO A 129 -24.67 10.18 -7.88
CA PRO A 129 -24.88 10.59 -9.27
C PRO A 129 -23.98 11.77 -9.69
N THR A 130 -23.69 12.67 -8.74
CA THR A 130 -22.85 13.86 -9.00
C THR A 130 -21.38 13.49 -9.21
N SER A 131 -20.93 12.35 -8.69
CA SER A 131 -19.53 11.89 -8.73
C SER A 131 -19.15 11.20 -10.05
N LEU A 132 -20.15 10.68 -10.77
CA LEU A 132 -19.99 10.02 -12.07
C LEU A 132 -19.94 10.99 -13.25
N GLY A 133 -20.09 12.30 -13.03
CA GLY A 133 -20.39 13.24 -14.11
C GLY A 133 -21.67 12.87 -14.87
N ALA A 134 -22.52 12.05 -14.27
CA ALA A 134 -23.81 11.62 -14.79
C ALA A 134 -24.84 12.69 -14.45
N GLU A 135 -24.63 13.91 -14.96
CA GLU A 135 -25.80 14.67 -15.38
C GLU A 135 -26.31 13.94 -16.63
N PRO A 136 -27.47 13.27 -16.54
CA PRO A 136 -28.00 12.49 -17.66
C PRO A 136 -28.22 13.48 -18.79
N PHE A 137 -27.43 13.34 -19.85
CA PHE A 137 -27.53 14.17 -21.05
C PHE A 137 -27.33 15.68 -20.78
N ARG A 138 -26.08 16.16 -20.69
CA ARG A 138 -25.86 17.55 -21.09
C ARG A 138 -26.15 17.63 -22.58
N ILE A 139 -27.21 18.34 -22.96
CA ILE A 139 -27.37 18.79 -24.35
C ILE A 139 -26.10 19.60 -24.63
N ASN A 140 -25.24 19.09 -25.50
CA ASN A 140 -24.17 19.90 -26.08
C ASN A 140 -24.87 20.97 -26.92
N ALA A 141 -25.24 22.09 -26.31
CA ALA A 141 -25.76 23.23 -27.05
C ALA A 141 -24.66 23.61 -28.06
N PRO A 142 -24.96 23.66 -29.37
CA PRO A 142 -23.99 24.12 -30.35
C PRO A 142 -23.45 25.47 -29.90
N THR A 143 -22.14 25.68 -30.04
CA THR A 143 -21.39 26.90 -29.66
C THR A 143 -21.96 28.20 -30.25
N ILE A 144 -22.93 28.09 -31.17
CA ILE A 144 -23.59 29.20 -31.87
C ILE A 144 -24.42 30.09 -30.91
N PHE A 145 -24.78 29.62 -29.71
CA PHE A 145 -25.59 30.40 -28.76
C PHE A 145 -24.80 31.13 -27.65
N GLN A 146 -23.47 31.11 -27.66
CA GLN A 146 -22.65 31.74 -26.61
C GLN A 146 -22.06 33.12 -26.99
N GLN A 147 -22.44 33.67 -28.14
CA GLN A 147 -22.05 35.03 -28.54
C GLN A 147 -23.27 35.93 -28.67
N GLN A 148 -23.70 36.48 -27.53
CA GLN A 148 -24.39 37.76 -27.43
C GLN A 148 -24.52 38.10 -25.94
N PHE A 149 -23.61 38.92 -25.43
CA PHE A 149 -23.84 40.28 -24.92
C PHE A 149 -22.50 40.91 -24.55
#